data_AF-A0A7L6AXJ1-F1
#
_entry.id   AF-A0A7L6AXJ1-F1
#
_cell.length_a   1.000
_cell.length_b   1.000
_cell.length_c   1.000
_cell.angle_alpha   90.00
_cell.angle_beta   90.00
_cell.angle_gamma   90.00
#
_symmetry.space_group_name_H-M   'P 1'
#
loop_
_entity.id
_entity.type
_entity.pdbx_description
1 polymer ?
#
loop_
_entity_poly.entity_id
_entity_poly.type
_entity_poly.pdbx_seq_one_letter_code
_entity_poly.pdbx_strand_id
1 'polypeptide(L)' 'MSDKPKYNDLKKRIEEHLAWCPDSNTLEDVTIAWDGYIAALLEWSLISIDEHDALQALFPKLSRNNPVIQIFLGVDEDK' A
#
# COMPACT_ATOMS: atom_id res chain seq x y z
N MET A 1 22.57 -11.76 -5.51
CA MET A 1 22.16 -10.33 -5.60
C MET A 1 20.66 -10.33 -5.51
N SER A 2 20.07 -9.69 -4.49
CA SER A 2 18.62 -9.70 -4.31
C SER A 2 17.99 -8.91 -5.46
N ASP A 3 17.15 -9.55 -6.28
CA ASP A 3 16.31 -8.86 -7.26
C ASP A 3 15.36 -7.96 -6.46
N LYS A 4 15.66 -6.66 -6.43
CA LYS A 4 14.77 -5.68 -5.81
C LYS A 4 13.42 -5.70 -6.54
N PRO A 5 12.30 -5.44 -5.82
CA PRO A 5 10.99 -5.38 -6.47
C PRO A 5 11.01 -4.33 -7.58
N LYS A 6 10.54 -4.70 -8.78
CA LYS A 6 10.44 -3.75 -9.91
C LYS A 6 9.07 -3.10 -9.89
N TYR A 7 9.02 -1.80 -10.15
CA TYR A 7 7.78 -1.03 -10.21
C TYR A 7 6.68 -1.70 -11.06
N ASN A 8 7.01 -2.15 -12.27
CA ASN A 8 6.02 -2.78 -13.16
C ASN A 8 5.46 -4.09 -12.60
N ASP A 9 6.28 -4.87 -11.90
CA ASP A 9 5.85 -6.13 -11.28
C ASP A 9 4.95 -5.85 -10.06
N LEU A 10 5.30 -4.84 -9.26
CA LEU A 10 4.48 -4.39 -8.14
C LEU A 10 3.12 -3.86 -8.60
N LYS A 11 3.14 -2.94 -9.58
CA LYS A 11 1.93 -2.37 -10.16
C LYS A 11 0.98 -3.45 -10.66
N LYS A 12 1.50 -4.38 -11.47
CA LYS A 12 0.69 -5.49 -12.01
C LYS A 12 0.06 -6.33 -10.90
N ARG A 13 0.83 -6.69 -9.87
CA ARG A 13 0.33 -7.49 -8.74
C ARG A 13 -0.74 -6.76 -7.93
N ILE A 14 -0.55 -5.46 -7.70
CA ILE A 14 -1.54 -4.61 -7.02
C ILE A 14 -2.84 -4.60 -7.84
N GLU A 15 -2.77 -4.30 -9.13
CA GLU A 15 -3.93 -4.26 -10.02
C GLU A 15 -4.68 -5.61 -10.04
N GLU A 16 -3.96 -6.73 -10.13
CA GLU A 16 -4.55 -8.08 -10.09
C GLU A 16 -5.24 -8.38 -8.76
N HIS A 17 -4.63 -8.02 -7.63
CA HIS A 17 -5.20 -8.25 -6.31
C HIS A 17 -6.45 -7.40 -6.07
N LEU A 18 -6.40 -6.11 -6.45
CA LEU A 18 -7.56 -5.20 -6.35
C LEU A 18 -8.72 -5.68 -7.23
N ALA A 19 -8.43 -6.17 -8.44
CA ALA A 19 -9.45 -6.69 -9.35
C ALA A 19 -10.09 -8.01 -8.86
N TRP A 20 -9.39 -8.78 -8.04
CA TRP A 20 -9.87 -10.06 -7.51
C TRP A 20 -10.81 -9.90 -6.30
N CYS A 21 -10.76 -8.76 -5.60
CA CYS A 21 -11.48 -8.58 -4.33
C CYS A 21 -12.99 -8.83 -4.49
N PRO A 22 -13.55 -9.83 -3.78
CA PRO A 22 -14.96 -10.24 -3.94
C PRO A 22 -15.96 -9.28 -3.31
N ASP A 23 -15.53 -8.46 -2.36
CA ASP A 23 -16.35 -7.49 -1.63
C ASP A 23 -15.52 -6.30 -1.13
N SER A 24 -16.20 -5.29 -0.59
CA SER A 24 -15.58 -4.06 -0.11
C SER A 24 -14.70 -4.24 1.12
N ASN A 25 -15.00 -5.20 2.00
CA ASN A 25 -14.18 -5.46 3.19
C ASN A 25 -12.84 -6.08 2.79
N THR A 26 -12.87 -7.06 1.88
CA THR A 26 -11.67 -7.68 1.33
C THR A 26 -10.84 -6.67 0.55
N LEU A 27 -11.48 -5.75 -0.17
CA LEU A 27 -10.80 -4.66 -0.87
C LEU A 27 -10.05 -3.74 0.11
N GLU A 28 -10.68 -3.39 1.23
CA GLU A 28 -10.06 -2.57 2.28
C GLU A 28 -8.86 -3.30 2.91
N ASP A 29 -9.02 -4.56 3.32
CA ASP A 29 -7.93 -5.38 3.88
C ASP A 29 -6.75 -5.54 2.92
N VAL A 30 -7.01 -5.84 1.65
CA VAL A 30 -5.98 -5.95 0.60
C VAL A 30 -5.27 -4.62 0.39
N THR A 31 -6.00 -3.51 0.41
CA THR A 31 -5.41 -2.18 0.25
C THR A 31 -4.51 -1.82 1.44
N ILE A 32 -4.96 -2.09 2.67
CA ILE A 32 -4.18 -1.88 3.90
C ILE A 32 -2.88 -2.69 3.88
N ALA A 33 -2.96 -3.96 3.48
CA ALA A 33 -1.78 -4.83 3.39
C ALA A 33 -0.76 -4.30 2.36
N TRP A 34 -1.24 -3.85 1.19
CA TRP A 34 -0.37 -3.27 0.18
C TRP A 34 0.22 -1.92 0.59
N ASP A 35 -0.56 -1.07 1.22
CA ASP A 35 -0.14 0.24 1.75
C ASP A 35 1.05 0.07 2.72
N GLY A 36 0.89 -0.79 3.73
CA GLY A 36 1.98 -1.09 4.67
C GLY A 36 3.22 -1.70 4.00
N TYR A 37 3.02 -2.56 3.00
CA TYR A 37 4.13 -3.16 2.25
C TYR A 37 4.90 -2.12 1.43
N ILE A 38 4.23 -1.25 0.68
CA ILE A 38 4.93 -0.23 -0.12
C ILE A 38 5.60 0.83 0.75
N ALA A 39 5.02 1.16 1.92
CA ALA A 39 5.65 2.03 2.89
C ALA A 39 6.96 1.42 3.43
N ALA A 40 6.97 0.12 3.73
CA ALA A 40 8.20 -0.58 4.13
C ALA A 40 9.25 -0.62 3.00
N LEU A 41 8.83 -0.79 1.74
CA LEU A 41 9.75 -0.73 0.60
C LEU A 41 10.39 0.66 0.45
N LEU A 42 9.64 1.73 0.69
CA LEU A 42 10.15 3.10 0.69
C LEU A 42 11.16 3.30 1.83
N GLU A 43 10.82 2.91 3.06
CA GLU A 43 11.68 3.03 4.25
C GLU A 43 13.02 2.30 4.06
N TRP A 44 13.00 1.12 3.43
CA TRP A 44 14.21 0.36 3.14
C TRP A 44 14.93 0.78 1.85
N SER A 45 14.53 1.89 1.25
CA SER A 45 15.13 2.42 0.00
C SER A 45 15.12 1.41 -1.16
N LEU A 46 14.12 0.53 -1.22
CA LEU A 46 13.94 -0.45 -2.29
C LEU A 46 13.18 0.10 -3.50
N ILE A 47 12.39 1.17 -3.28
CA ILE A 47 11.70 1.96 -4.31
C ILE A 47 11.97 3.45 -4.08
N SER A 48 11.82 4.27 -5.12
CA SER A 48 11.87 5.73 -4.99
C SER A 48 10.57 6.31 -4.42
N ILE A 49 10.62 7.57 -3.98
CA ILE A 49 9.41 8.31 -3.59
C ILE A 49 8.42 8.45 -4.76
N ASP A 50 8.91 8.67 -5.98
CA ASP A 50 8.05 8.77 -7.17
C ASP A 50 7.37 7.44 -7.49
N GLU A 51 8.08 6.31 -7.31
CA GLU A 51 7.51 4.96 -7.45
C GLU A 51 6.48 4.69 -6.36
N HIS A 52 6.76 5.08 -5.11
CA HIS A 52 5.81 4.96 -4.00
C HIS A 52 4.52 5.74 -4.29
N ASP A 53 4.62 7.01 -4.66
CA ASP A 53 3.46 7.87 -4.91
C ASP A 53 2.63 7.38 -6.09
N ALA A 54 3.27 6.87 -7.14
CA ALA A 54 2.60 6.27 -8.28
C ALA A 54 1.87 4.97 -7.92
N LEU A 55 2.44 4.14 -7.04
CA LEU A 55 1.79 2.91 -6.55
C LEU A 55 0.63 3.23 -5.60
N GLN A 56 0.79 4.22 -4.72
CA GLN A 56 -0.26 4.74 -3.84
C GLN A 56 -1.50 5.20 -4.63
N ALA A 57 -1.28 5.87 -5.76
CA ALA A 57 -2.36 6.37 -6.60
C ALA A 57 -3.24 5.26 -7.22
N LEU A 58 -2.84 3.99 -7.16
CA LEU A 58 -3.64 2.84 -7.62
C LEU A 58 -4.74 2.47 -6.62
N PHE A 59 -4.58 2.82 -5.35
CA PHE A 59 -5.50 2.39 -4.31
C PHE A 59 -6.80 3.21 -4.32
N PRO A 60 -7.96 2.55 -4.06
CA PRO A 60 -9.18 3.28 -3.79
C PRO A 60 -9.03 4.09 -2.52
N LYS A 61 -9.73 5.23 -2.42
CA LYS A 61 -9.78 6.01 -1.17
C LYS A 61 -10.42 5.16 -0.08
N LEU A 62 -9.63 4.73 0.88
CA LEU A 62 -10.13 3.98 2.03
C LEU A 62 -10.97 4.87 2.95
N SER A 63 -11.92 4.23 3.62
CA SER A 63 -12.62 4.78 4.79
C SER A 63 -11.58 5.20 5.84
N ARG A 64 -11.86 6.24 6.63
CA ARG A 64 -10.91 6.94 7.52
C ARG A 64 -10.14 6.10 8.56
N ASN A 65 -10.39 4.80 8.69
CA ASN A 65 -9.76 3.93 9.68
C ASN A 65 -8.67 3.04 9.06
N ASN A 66 -7.74 3.63 8.31
CA ASN A 66 -6.59 2.89 7.80
C ASN A 66 -5.58 2.68 8.97
N PRO A 67 -5.38 1.44 9.46
CA PRO A 67 -4.46 1.16 10.56
C PRO A 67 -2.99 1.43 10.18
N VAL A 68 -2.63 1.47 8.90
CA VAL A 68 -1.28 1.87 8.46
C VAL A 68 -1.00 3.32 8.84
N ILE A 69 -1.98 4.21 8.68
CA ILE A 69 -1.86 5.61 9.10
C ILE A 69 -1.65 5.68 10.62
N GLN A 70 -2.38 4.88 11.41
CA GLN A 70 -2.23 4.85 12.86
C GLN A 70 -0.85 4.33 13.29
N ILE A 71 -0.37 3.25 12.66
CA ILE A 71 0.87 2.56 13.03
C ILE A 71 2.13 3.31 12.53
N PHE A 72 2.12 3.81 11.30
CA PHE A 72 3.29 4.42 10.67
C PHE A 72 3.33 5.94 10.78
N LEU A 73 2.18 6.62 10.79
CA LEU A 73 2.12 8.09 10.84
C LEU A 73 1.77 8.64 12.23
N GLY A 74 1.54 7.77 13.22
CA GLY A 74 1.38 8.16 14.61
C GLY A 74 0.19 9.11 14.80
N VAL A 75 -1.01 8.67 14.41
CA VAL A 75 -2.21 9.35 14.87
C VAL A 75 -2.44 8.90 16.31
N ASP A 76 -1.94 9.69 17.26
CA ASP A 76 -2.40 9.60 18.64
C ASP A 76 -3.92 9.85 18.61
N GLU A 77 -4.71 8.86 19.05
CA GLU A 77 -6.12 9.05 19.39
C GLU A 77 -6.24 9.93 20.65
N ASP A 78 -5.73 11.16 20.59
CA ASP A 78 -6.07 12.18 21.56
C ASP A 78 -7.27 12.99 21.03
N LYS A 79 -8.46 12.41 21.19
CA LYS A 79 -9.66 13.02 21.82
C LYS A 79 -10.96 12.24 21.59
#